data_AF-A0A2N8TMG2-F1
#
_entry.id   AF-A0A2N8TMG2-F1
#
_cell.length_a   1.000
_cell.length_b   1.000
_cell.length_c   1.000
_cell.angle_alpha   90.00
_cell.angle_beta   90.00
_cell.angle_gamma   90.00
#
_symmetry.space_group_name_H-M   'P 1'
#
loop_
_entity.id
_entity.type
_entity.pdbx_description
1 polymer ?
#
loop_
_entity_poly.entity_id
_entity_poly.type
_entity_poly.pdbx_seq_one_letter_code
_entity_poly.pdbx_strand_id
1 'polypeptide(L)'
;MSLLVVGLSHRSAPVSVLERASLSADAQVKLLQDTVAAEPATEAAVLATCNRIELYADVDKFHAGVAELSTLLAQHSGVGLEELTPYLYVHYEDRAVHHLFSVACGLDSMVVGEGQILGQIKDSLARAQDLHSAGRLLNDLFQQALRVGKRAHSETGIDRAGQSLVTFGLEQLARGGDVQQWARGKKALVIGAGSMSSLAAATLARAGVAEIVIANRTLDRAERLARILSEGDDTDVLARAVPMESVPAELTRADVTVSCTGATGLVLTAQSVAEAIEGRTPAPSAVPGEDGPGTPGGASGPTAGPGAQRGGASGTSLGAEDGCPLELSSVQGTAGFSVLGEAAVAGMAAADLEQHAAWVDNGTAGGALRAAGGPARPGAVGTLDPAADTDAIAALAATAATLGRIPERRRPEPVEEPQRPEPVLFLLDLAMPRDIDAAAHRLTGVRLVDIESLAEAPAGAPMAADVDQVRRIVSDEVAAFGAALRAAHITPTVVALRTMAADVVAGEIARLDGRLPGLDDKHRAEITQTVRRVVDKLLHVPTVRVKQLAAEPGGAGYADALRTLFDLDPETVAAVSRAEDSTEKDRGPA
;
A
#
# COMPACT_ATOMS: atom_id res chain seq x y z
N MET A 1 7.25 17.78 16.06
CA MET A 1 6.92 16.35 15.98
C MET A 1 5.69 16.21 15.14
N SER A 2 5.92 15.96 13.86
CA SER A 2 4.90 15.75 12.86
C SER A 2 5.29 14.53 12.04
N LEU A 3 4.31 13.65 11.84
CA LEU A 3 4.48 12.42 11.10
C LEU A 3 4.74 12.72 9.62
N LEU A 4 5.79 12.11 9.06
CA LEU A 4 6.17 12.23 7.66
C LEU A 4 6.36 10.83 7.05
N VAL A 5 5.86 10.67 5.83
CA VAL A 5 6.07 9.47 5.02
C VAL A 5 6.67 9.89 3.71
N VAL A 6 7.81 9.30 3.38
CA VAL A 6 8.44 9.40 2.06
C VAL A 6 8.53 7.99 1.50
N GLY A 7 8.02 7.80 0.29
CA GLY A 7 8.04 6.48 -0.31
C GLY A 7 7.72 6.46 -1.78
N LEU A 8 7.83 5.27 -2.35
CA LEU A 8 7.43 4.95 -3.71
C LEU A 8 6.63 3.65 -3.71
N SER A 9 5.73 3.50 -4.68
CA SER A 9 4.87 2.33 -4.81
C SER A 9 4.63 1.99 -6.28
N HIS A 10 4.01 0.85 -6.55
CA HIS A 10 3.61 0.44 -7.90
C HIS A 10 2.69 1.44 -8.61
N ARG A 11 2.04 2.35 -7.87
CA ARG A 11 1.21 3.44 -8.44
C ARG A 11 2.03 4.65 -8.88
N SER A 12 3.17 4.90 -8.22
CA SER A 12 4.00 6.07 -8.49
C SER A 12 5.23 5.75 -9.33
N ALA A 13 5.78 4.53 -9.23
CA ALA A 13 7.00 4.10 -9.90
C ALA A 13 6.74 2.86 -10.76
N PRO A 14 7.41 2.74 -11.93
CA PRO A 14 7.42 1.49 -12.69
C PRO A 14 8.13 0.38 -11.90
N VAL A 15 7.78 -0.88 -12.18
CA VAL A 15 8.31 -2.06 -11.47
C VAL A 15 9.83 -2.14 -11.56
N SER A 16 10.42 -1.75 -12.69
CA SER A 16 11.88 -1.73 -12.87
C SER A 16 12.62 -0.78 -11.91
N VAL A 17 11.99 0.33 -11.51
CA VAL A 17 12.54 1.24 -10.50
C VAL A 17 12.36 0.65 -9.11
N LEU A 18 11.21 0.04 -8.82
CA LEU A 18 10.96 -0.62 -7.52
C LEU A 18 11.90 -1.81 -7.28
N GLU A 19 12.19 -2.60 -8.30
CA GLU A 19 13.16 -3.71 -8.24
C GLU A 19 14.54 -3.23 -7.84
N ARG A 20 15.02 -2.19 -8.52
CA ARG A 20 16.32 -1.59 -8.24
C ARG A 20 16.35 -0.90 -6.88
N ALA A 21 15.23 -0.30 -6.47
CA ALA A 21 15.13 0.38 -5.20
C ALA A 21 14.93 -0.58 -4.01
N SER A 22 14.63 -1.86 -4.27
CA SER A 22 14.31 -2.84 -3.23
C SER A 22 15.40 -2.95 -2.17
N LEU A 23 14.99 -2.90 -0.91
CA LEU A 23 15.91 -2.88 0.22
C LEU A 23 16.10 -4.29 0.78
N SER A 24 17.34 -4.76 0.82
CA SER A 24 17.71 -5.97 1.56
C SER A 24 17.46 -5.79 3.06
N ALA A 25 17.34 -6.90 3.80
CA ALA A 25 17.12 -6.83 5.26
C ALA A 25 18.20 -6.00 5.97
N ASP A 26 19.47 -6.15 5.57
CA ASP A 26 20.59 -5.39 6.12
C ASP A 26 20.52 -3.90 5.74
N ALA A 27 20.09 -3.58 4.51
CA ALA A 27 19.90 -2.19 4.08
C ALA A 27 18.76 -1.51 4.84
N GLN A 28 17.67 -2.23 5.13
CA GLN A 28 16.57 -1.71 5.95
C GLN A 28 17.02 -1.39 7.38
N VAL A 29 17.83 -2.27 7.98
CA VAL A 29 18.40 -2.03 9.33
C VAL A 29 19.28 -0.77 9.33
N LYS A 30 20.18 -0.64 8.34
CA LYS A 30 21.05 0.54 8.23
C LYS A 30 20.27 1.82 7.97
N LEU A 31 19.29 1.78 7.07
CA LEU A 31 18.41 2.91 6.78
C LEU A 31 17.72 3.42 8.06
N LEU A 32 17.17 2.51 8.89
CA LEU A 32 16.53 2.88 10.15
C LEU A 32 17.51 3.51 11.14
N GLN A 33 18.69 2.93 11.29
CA GLN A 33 19.74 3.45 12.17
C GLN A 33 20.22 4.84 11.74
N ASP A 34 20.48 5.03 10.45
CA ASP A 34 20.93 6.30 9.89
C ASP A 34 19.83 7.36 9.98
N THR A 35 18.56 6.97 9.81
CA THR A 35 17.42 7.89 9.94
C THR A 35 17.30 8.43 11.36
N VAL A 36 17.34 7.57 12.39
CA VAL A 36 17.25 8.01 13.79
C VAL A 36 18.52 8.75 14.25
N ALA A 37 19.66 8.50 13.61
CA ALA A 37 20.89 9.25 13.86
C ALA A 37 20.89 10.66 13.22
N ALA A 38 20.03 10.90 12.22
CA ALA A 38 19.93 12.18 11.53
C ALA A 38 19.06 13.18 12.30
N GLU A 39 19.49 14.44 12.35
CA GLU A 39 18.86 15.47 13.20
C GLU A 39 17.43 15.91 12.85
N PRO A 40 16.75 15.55 11.74
CA PRO A 40 15.32 15.85 11.67
C PRO A 40 14.43 14.75 12.27
N ALA A 41 14.89 13.51 12.47
CA ALA A 41 14.01 12.39 12.78
C ALA A 41 14.22 11.80 14.19
N THR A 42 13.14 11.71 14.97
CA THR A 42 13.18 11.14 16.34
C THR A 42 12.81 9.66 16.36
N GLU A 43 11.87 9.27 15.49
CA GLU A 43 11.42 7.89 15.33
C GLU A 43 11.42 7.52 13.84
N ALA A 44 11.67 6.25 13.51
CA ALA A 44 11.62 5.75 12.15
C ALA A 44 11.10 4.30 12.05
N ALA A 45 10.33 4.02 11.01
CA ALA A 45 9.88 2.68 10.62
C ALA A 45 9.89 2.54 9.08
N VAL A 46 10.27 1.36 8.58
CA VAL A 46 10.33 1.08 7.13
C VAL A 46 9.32 0.00 6.78
N LEU A 47 8.44 0.29 5.83
CA LEU A 47 7.57 -0.67 5.18
C LEU A 47 8.10 -0.95 3.77
N ALA A 48 8.80 -2.07 3.64
CA ALA A 48 9.33 -2.55 2.37
C ALA A 48 8.63 -3.86 1.98
N THR A 49 7.98 -3.84 0.82
CA THR A 49 7.26 -4.98 0.24
C THR A 49 7.66 -5.10 -1.24
N CYS A 50 7.08 -6.05 -1.98
CA CYS A 50 7.25 -6.11 -3.43
C CYS A 50 6.63 -4.91 -4.18
N ASN A 51 5.67 -4.21 -3.58
CA ASN A 51 4.87 -3.20 -4.27
C ASN A 51 5.08 -1.77 -3.75
N ARG A 52 5.89 -1.60 -2.69
CA ARG A 52 6.16 -0.30 -2.05
C ARG A 52 7.40 -0.33 -1.18
N ILE A 53 8.03 0.83 -1.06
CA ILE A 53 9.07 1.14 -0.08
C ILE A 53 8.69 2.47 0.53
N GLU A 54 8.43 2.47 1.83
CA GLU A 54 7.97 3.63 2.58
C GLU A 54 8.77 3.78 3.85
N LEU A 55 9.29 4.98 4.08
CA LEU A 55 9.96 5.38 5.30
C LEU A 55 9.04 6.33 6.06
N TYR A 56 8.56 5.85 7.20
CA TYR A 56 7.77 6.59 8.17
C TYR A 56 8.71 7.18 9.20
N ALA A 57 8.62 8.48 9.47
CA ALA A 57 9.42 9.13 10.48
C ALA A 57 8.62 10.20 11.24
N ASP A 58 8.94 10.38 12.52
CA ASP A 58 8.54 11.58 13.25
C ASP A 58 9.61 12.65 13.08
N VAL A 59 9.23 13.79 12.48
CA VAL A 59 10.17 14.87 12.17
C VAL A 59 9.80 16.20 12.82
N ASP A 60 10.82 17.00 13.11
CA ASP A 60 10.63 18.34 13.66
C ASP A 60 10.22 19.37 12.62
N LYS A 61 10.75 19.25 11.40
CA LYS A 61 10.53 20.19 10.30
C LYS A 61 10.25 19.44 9.01
N PHE A 62 9.15 19.80 8.35
CA PHE A 62 8.73 19.20 7.08
C PHE A 62 9.83 19.20 6.01
N HIS A 63 10.31 20.37 5.58
CA HIS A 63 11.26 20.48 4.47
C HIS A 63 12.60 19.78 4.74
N ALA A 64 13.12 19.90 5.97
CA ALA A 64 14.36 19.24 6.37
C ALA A 64 14.18 17.71 6.41
N GLY A 65 13.06 17.24 6.96
CA GLY A 65 12.71 15.83 6.98
C GLY A 65 12.58 15.23 5.58
N VAL A 66 11.86 15.88 4.67
CA VAL A 66 11.69 15.38 3.29
C VAL A 66 13.02 15.24 2.57
N ALA A 67 13.87 16.27 2.64
CA ALA A 67 15.18 16.28 1.99
C ALA A 67 16.09 15.16 2.54
N GLU A 68 16.15 15.00 3.86
CA GLU A 68 16.99 13.99 4.51
C GLU A 68 16.49 12.57 4.23
N LEU A 69 15.19 12.30 4.44
CA LEU A 69 14.61 10.98 4.24
C LEU A 69 14.72 10.51 2.78
N SER A 70 14.53 11.43 1.83
CA SER A 70 14.69 11.14 0.40
C SER A 70 16.15 10.82 0.05
N THR A 71 17.10 11.54 0.65
CA THR A 71 18.53 11.30 0.47
C THR A 71 18.94 9.94 1.05
N LEU A 72 18.48 9.61 2.26
CA LEU A 72 18.74 8.32 2.90
C LEU A 72 18.13 7.15 2.12
N LEU A 73 16.89 7.30 1.64
CA LEU A 73 16.26 6.31 0.77
C LEU A 73 17.07 6.09 -0.51
N ALA A 74 17.54 7.15 -1.17
CA ALA A 74 18.37 7.05 -2.37
C ALA A 74 19.70 6.31 -2.09
N GLN A 75 20.38 6.67 -0.99
CA GLN A 75 21.64 6.05 -0.61
C GLN A 75 21.50 4.54 -0.33
N HIS A 76 20.49 4.15 0.45
CA HIS A 76 20.32 2.74 0.86
C HIS A 76 19.66 1.87 -0.22
N SER A 77 18.88 2.48 -1.12
CA SER A 77 18.32 1.79 -2.29
C SER A 77 19.33 1.63 -3.44
N GLY A 78 20.42 2.40 -3.45
CA GLY A 78 21.40 2.39 -4.53
C GLY A 78 20.92 3.04 -5.82
N VAL A 79 19.76 3.72 -5.79
CA VAL A 79 19.23 4.51 -6.91
C VAL A 79 19.47 5.99 -6.65
N GLY A 80 19.98 6.71 -7.64
CA GLY A 80 20.30 8.14 -7.50
C GLY A 80 19.08 8.97 -7.13
N LEU A 81 19.27 9.99 -6.31
CA LEU A 81 18.17 10.85 -5.83
C LEU A 81 17.40 11.48 -6.99
N GLU A 82 18.10 12.02 -8.00
CA GLU A 82 17.49 12.61 -9.21
C GLU A 82 16.57 11.64 -9.97
N GLU A 83 16.89 10.34 -9.92
CA GLU A 83 16.09 9.30 -10.57
C GLU A 83 14.87 8.89 -9.72
N LEU A 84 14.99 8.92 -8.39
CA LEU A 84 13.88 8.60 -7.48
C LEU A 84 12.88 9.73 -7.33
N THR A 85 13.33 10.98 -7.29
CA THR A 85 12.51 12.17 -7.01
C THR A 85 11.19 12.23 -7.81
N PRO A 86 11.14 11.92 -9.12
CA PRO A 86 9.88 11.95 -9.88
C PRO A 86 8.81 10.94 -9.42
N TYR A 87 9.24 9.89 -8.71
CA TYR A 87 8.38 8.77 -8.29
C TYR A 87 8.10 8.76 -6.78
N LEU A 88 8.81 9.58 -6.00
CA LEU A 88 8.60 9.72 -4.57
C LEU A 88 7.31 10.50 -4.31
N TYR A 89 6.45 9.97 -3.47
CA TYR A 89 5.36 10.71 -2.87
C TYR A 89 5.66 11.03 -1.41
N VAL A 90 5.05 12.11 -0.93
CA VAL A 90 5.21 12.60 0.43
C VAL A 90 3.84 12.78 1.06
N HIS A 91 3.67 12.23 2.26
CA HIS A 91 2.48 12.44 3.08
C HIS A 91 2.87 12.98 4.45
N TYR A 92 2.11 13.95 4.95
CA TYR A 92 2.40 14.68 6.17
C TYR A 92 1.19 14.68 7.09
N GLU A 93 1.43 14.51 8.39
CA GLU A 93 0.44 14.49 9.47
C GLU A 93 -0.76 13.58 9.14
N ASP A 94 -1.99 14.10 9.14
CA ASP A 94 -3.21 13.32 8.92
C ASP A 94 -3.19 12.55 7.60
N ARG A 95 -2.51 13.06 6.57
CA ARG A 95 -2.37 12.33 5.29
C ARG A 95 -1.47 11.10 5.43
N ALA A 96 -0.44 11.17 6.25
CA ALA A 96 0.44 10.03 6.52
C ALA A 96 -0.30 8.93 7.31
N VAL A 97 -1.13 9.33 8.29
CA VAL A 97 -2.00 8.41 9.03
C VAL A 97 -3.02 7.76 8.08
N HIS A 98 -3.70 8.56 7.27
CA HIS A 98 -4.66 8.08 6.28
C HIS A 98 -4.03 7.10 5.30
N HIS A 99 -2.82 7.41 4.82
CA HIS A 99 -2.06 6.53 3.92
C HIS A 99 -1.81 5.17 4.56
N LEU A 100 -1.22 5.13 5.76
CA LEU A 100 -0.93 3.85 6.42
C LEU A 100 -2.21 3.03 6.68
N PHE A 101 -3.31 3.68 7.08
CA PHE A 101 -4.58 2.99 7.31
C PHE A 101 -5.16 2.45 5.99
N SER A 102 -5.06 3.22 4.90
CA SER A 102 -5.49 2.77 3.56
C SER A 102 -4.66 1.59 3.06
N VAL A 103 -3.34 1.62 3.29
CA VAL A 103 -2.42 0.52 3.00
C VAL A 103 -2.77 -0.71 3.85
N ALA A 104 -3.00 -0.55 5.16
CA ALA A 104 -3.38 -1.64 6.05
C ALA A 104 -4.72 -2.28 5.70
N CYS A 105 -5.65 -1.50 5.16
CA CYS A 105 -6.92 -1.99 4.62
C CYS A 105 -6.80 -2.63 3.22
N GLY A 106 -5.61 -2.61 2.61
CA GLY A 106 -5.38 -3.17 1.28
C GLY A 106 -6.00 -2.35 0.13
N LEU A 107 -6.41 -1.10 0.37
CA LEU A 107 -6.98 -0.21 -0.67
C LEU A 107 -5.94 0.21 -1.69
N ASP A 108 -4.71 0.40 -1.22
CA ASP A 108 -3.58 0.80 -2.06
C ASP A 108 -2.73 -0.38 -2.51
N SER A 109 -3.18 -1.63 -2.31
CA SER A 109 -2.54 -2.83 -2.83
C SER A 109 -2.82 -3.04 -4.33
N MET A 110 -1.96 -3.83 -5.00
CA MET A 110 -2.15 -4.20 -6.40
C MET A 110 -3.42 -5.03 -6.58
N VAL A 111 -3.69 -5.95 -5.64
CA VAL A 111 -5.00 -6.59 -5.50
C VAL A 111 -5.69 -6.02 -4.28
N VAL A 112 -6.82 -5.35 -4.52
CA VAL A 112 -7.58 -4.66 -3.47
C VAL A 112 -8.13 -5.68 -2.48
N GLY A 113 -7.87 -5.50 -1.19
CA GLY A 113 -8.32 -6.41 -0.13
C GLY A 113 -7.38 -7.57 0.18
N GLU A 114 -6.16 -7.56 -0.38
CA GLU A 114 -5.15 -8.56 -0.04
C GLU A 114 -4.74 -8.47 1.45
N GLY A 115 -5.06 -9.49 2.24
CA GLY A 115 -4.76 -9.52 3.68
C GLY A 115 -3.27 -9.71 4.06
N GLN A 116 -2.36 -9.90 3.10
CA GLN A 116 -0.94 -10.14 3.39
C GLN A 116 -0.22 -8.88 3.90
N ILE A 117 -0.71 -7.69 3.50
CA ILE A 117 -0.15 -6.40 3.92
C ILE A 117 -0.18 -6.21 5.43
N LEU A 118 -1.20 -6.75 6.12
CA LEU A 118 -1.29 -6.71 7.57
C LEU A 118 -0.13 -7.45 8.25
N GLY A 119 0.28 -8.59 7.69
CA GLY A 119 1.45 -9.33 8.17
C GLY A 119 2.73 -8.52 7.97
N GLN A 120 2.88 -7.90 6.79
CA GLN A 120 4.06 -7.10 6.45
C GLN A 120 4.18 -5.85 7.34
N ILE A 121 3.07 -5.15 7.62
CA ILE A 121 3.04 -4.01 8.56
C ILE A 121 3.43 -4.46 9.97
N LYS A 122 2.93 -5.62 10.41
CA LYS A 122 3.29 -6.19 11.72
C LYS A 122 4.79 -6.50 11.81
N ASP A 123 5.35 -7.12 10.76
CA ASP A 123 6.78 -7.46 10.71
C ASP A 123 7.67 -6.21 10.65
N SER A 124 7.24 -5.19 9.91
CA SER A 124 7.89 -3.87 9.88
C SER A 124 7.90 -3.19 11.25
N LEU A 125 6.78 -3.21 11.97
CA LEU A 125 6.72 -2.68 13.34
C LEU A 125 7.63 -3.46 14.28
N ALA A 126 7.59 -4.80 14.23
CA ALA A 126 8.44 -5.64 15.08
C ALA A 126 9.93 -5.33 14.86
N ARG A 127 10.36 -5.18 13.59
CA ARG A 127 11.73 -4.78 13.26
C ARG A 127 12.09 -3.41 13.83
N ALA A 128 11.20 -2.43 13.71
CA ALA A 128 11.45 -1.09 14.24
C ALA A 128 11.51 -1.07 15.78
N GLN A 129 10.72 -1.92 16.45
CA GLN A 129 10.77 -2.12 17.90
C GLN A 129 12.07 -2.80 18.34
N ASP A 130 12.49 -3.87 17.67
CA ASP A 130 13.74 -4.60 17.97
C ASP A 130 14.96 -3.68 17.83
N LEU A 131 14.95 -2.79 16.83
CA LEU A 131 16.00 -1.80 16.59
C LEU A 131 15.86 -0.53 17.44
N HIS A 132 14.80 -0.43 18.27
CA HIS A 132 14.50 0.74 19.08
C HIS A 132 14.40 2.04 18.26
N SER A 133 13.98 1.92 17.00
CA SER A 133 13.78 3.05 16.09
C SER A 133 12.34 3.57 16.09
N ALA A 134 11.36 2.73 16.44
CA ALA A 134 9.99 3.17 16.68
C ALA A 134 9.83 3.56 18.16
N GLY A 135 9.41 4.80 18.40
CA GLY A 135 9.01 5.27 19.73
C GLY A 135 7.50 5.14 19.92
N ARG A 136 6.91 6.03 20.73
CA ARG A 136 5.49 5.94 21.09
C ARG A 136 4.61 6.24 19.88
N LEU A 137 4.95 7.28 19.11
CA LEU A 137 4.09 7.75 18.01
C LEU A 137 3.93 6.68 16.93
N LEU A 138 5.05 6.15 16.43
CA LEU A 138 5.01 5.12 15.38
C LEU A 138 4.45 3.79 15.89
N ASN A 139 4.70 3.42 17.14
CA ASN A 139 4.14 2.21 17.71
C ASN A 139 2.61 2.27 17.77
N ASP A 140 2.06 3.36 18.33
CA ASP A 140 0.61 3.54 18.42
C ASP A 140 -0.04 3.62 17.03
N LEU A 141 0.60 4.33 16.09
CA LEU A 141 0.15 4.44 14.71
C LEU A 141 0.05 3.08 14.02
N PHE A 142 1.12 2.27 14.05
CA PHE A 142 1.14 0.97 13.37
C PHE A 142 0.20 -0.04 14.05
N GLN A 143 0.11 -0.03 15.39
CA GLN A 143 -0.86 -0.87 16.11
C GLN A 143 -2.29 -0.49 15.76
N GLN A 144 -2.60 0.81 15.66
CA GLN A 144 -3.92 1.26 15.22
C GLN A 144 -4.18 0.86 13.78
N ALA A 145 -3.22 1.03 12.87
CA ALA A 145 -3.35 0.58 11.48
C ALA A 145 -3.69 -0.92 11.37
N LEU A 146 -3.03 -1.77 12.17
CA LEU A 146 -3.33 -3.20 12.23
C LEU A 146 -4.76 -3.49 12.73
N ARG A 147 -5.27 -2.73 13.70
CA ARG A 147 -6.65 -2.86 14.19
C ARG A 147 -7.65 -2.41 13.13
N VAL A 148 -7.41 -1.26 12.51
CA VAL A 148 -8.26 -0.68 11.45
C VAL A 148 -8.35 -1.62 10.26
N GLY A 149 -7.21 -2.14 9.80
CA GLY A 149 -7.19 -3.09 8.69
C GLY A 149 -7.93 -4.39 9.03
N LYS A 150 -7.72 -4.99 10.21
CA LYS A 150 -8.50 -6.18 10.65
C LYS A 150 -9.99 -5.90 10.70
N ARG A 151 -10.37 -4.74 11.23
CA ARG A 151 -11.77 -4.29 11.32
C ARG A 151 -12.39 -4.18 9.92
N ALA A 152 -11.71 -3.52 8.97
CA ALA A 152 -12.16 -3.40 7.58
C ALA A 152 -12.36 -4.76 6.91
N HIS A 153 -11.44 -5.70 7.07
CA HIS A 153 -11.56 -7.06 6.53
C HIS A 153 -12.74 -7.83 7.15
N SER A 154 -13.01 -7.63 8.44
CA SER A 154 -14.12 -8.29 9.15
C SER A 154 -15.51 -7.66 8.93
N GLU A 155 -15.59 -6.34 8.73
CA GLU A 155 -16.85 -5.59 8.65
C GLU A 155 -17.31 -5.32 7.22
N THR A 156 -16.47 -5.60 6.21
CA THR A 156 -16.77 -5.31 4.80
C THR A 156 -16.62 -6.54 3.91
N GLY A 157 -17.10 -6.46 2.66
CA GLY A 157 -16.90 -7.50 1.66
C GLY A 157 -15.50 -7.52 1.03
N ILE A 158 -14.55 -6.69 1.49
CA ILE A 158 -13.27 -6.48 0.83
C ILE A 158 -12.42 -7.77 0.72
N ASP A 159 -12.58 -8.72 1.63
CA ASP A 159 -11.91 -10.04 1.60
C ASP A 159 -12.41 -10.94 0.45
N ARG A 160 -13.71 -10.85 0.14
CA ARG A 160 -14.28 -11.53 -1.04
C ARG A 160 -13.81 -10.87 -2.34
N ALA A 161 -13.43 -9.60 -2.23
CA ALA A 161 -12.92 -8.77 -3.30
C ALA A 161 -11.41 -9.02 -3.54
N GLY A 162 -10.66 -9.30 -2.48
CA GLY A 162 -9.23 -9.59 -2.50
C GLY A 162 -8.92 -11.05 -2.69
N GLN A 163 -8.95 -11.53 -3.94
CA GLN A 163 -8.20 -12.75 -4.26
C GLN A 163 -6.71 -12.52 -3.95
N SER A 164 -5.98 -13.54 -3.49
CA SER A 164 -4.54 -13.38 -3.31
C SER A 164 -3.86 -13.03 -4.66
N LEU A 165 -2.75 -12.30 -4.64
CA LEU A 165 -1.92 -12.06 -5.83
C LEU A 165 -1.59 -13.36 -6.60
N VAL A 166 -1.44 -14.45 -5.85
CA VAL A 166 -1.27 -15.80 -6.43
C VAL A 166 -2.49 -16.21 -7.25
N THR A 167 -3.70 -16.09 -6.69
CA THR A 167 -4.93 -16.53 -7.37
C THR A 167 -5.16 -15.68 -8.62
N PHE A 168 -5.01 -14.37 -8.52
CA PHE A 168 -5.07 -13.47 -9.67
C PHE A 168 -4.00 -13.82 -10.72
N GLY A 169 -2.77 -14.13 -10.29
CA GLY A 169 -1.72 -14.65 -11.16
C GLY A 169 -2.10 -15.92 -11.92
N LEU A 170 -2.75 -16.87 -11.24
CA LEU A 170 -3.24 -18.10 -11.84
C LEU A 170 -4.40 -17.86 -12.81
N GLU A 171 -5.33 -16.94 -12.50
CA GLU A 171 -6.40 -16.53 -13.42
C GLU A 171 -5.83 -15.92 -14.71
N GLN A 172 -4.82 -15.07 -14.57
CA GLN A 172 -4.10 -14.50 -15.70
C GLN A 172 -3.42 -15.58 -16.54
N LEU A 173 -2.75 -16.56 -15.90
CA LEU A 173 -2.17 -17.73 -16.58
C LEU A 173 -3.22 -18.61 -17.27
N ALA A 174 -4.43 -18.71 -16.71
CA ALA A 174 -5.58 -19.42 -17.28
C ALA A 174 -6.35 -18.60 -18.36
N ARG A 175 -5.91 -17.37 -18.68
CA ARG A 175 -6.58 -16.44 -19.62
C ARG A 175 -8.01 -16.07 -19.19
N GLY A 176 -8.25 -15.97 -17.88
CA GLY A 176 -9.59 -15.67 -17.33
C GLY A 176 -10.57 -16.85 -17.41
N GLY A 177 -10.10 -18.05 -17.77
CA GLY A 177 -10.86 -19.29 -17.64
C GLY A 177 -10.91 -19.79 -16.19
N ASP A 178 -11.72 -20.81 -15.95
CA ASP A 178 -11.79 -21.46 -14.63
C ASP A 178 -10.43 -22.08 -14.26
N VAL A 179 -9.79 -21.52 -13.23
CA VAL A 179 -8.46 -21.93 -12.76
C VAL A 179 -8.46 -23.40 -12.34
N GLN A 180 -9.56 -23.91 -11.78
CA GLN A 180 -9.65 -25.31 -11.33
C GLN A 180 -9.59 -26.27 -12.52
N GLN A 181 -10.37 -26.01 -13.57
CA GLN A 181 -10.32 -26.79 -14.80
C GLN A 181 -8.95 -26.70 -15.49
N TRP A 182 -8.35 -25.50 -15.52
CA TRP A 182 -7.04 -25.30 -16.13
C TRP A 182 -5.92 -26.00 -15.36
N ALA A 183 -5.93 -25.97 -14.03
CA ALA A 183 -4.89 -26.55 -13.18
C ALA A 183 -4.99 -28.08 -13.05
N ARG A 184 -6.16 -28.65 -13.32
CA ARG A 184 -6.41 -30.09 -13.10
C ARG A 184 -5.42 -30.97 -13.87
N GLY A 185 -4.77 -31.89 -13.16
CA GLY A 185 -3.86 -32.87 -13.75
C GLY A 185 -2.47 -32.33 -14.10
N LYS A 186 -2.23 -31.02 -13.94
CA LYS A 186 -0.93 -30.39 -14.19
C LYS A 186 0.06 -30.68 -13.07
N LYS A 187 1.35 -30.66 -13.40
CA LYS A 187 2.47 -30.69 -12.45
C LYS A 187 2.95 -29.29 -12.15
N ALA A 188 3.01 -28.93 -10.88
CA ALA A 188 3.47 -27.63 -10.43
C ALA A 188 4.86 -27.70 -9.79
N LEU A 189 5.72 -26.74 -10.13
CA LEU A 189 6.99 -26.49 -9.45
C LEU A 189 6.87 -25.17 -8.66
N VAL A 190 7.08 -25.21 -7.36
CA VAL A 190 7.11 -24.03 -6.50
C VAL A 190 8.55 -23.78 -6.06
N ILE A 191 9.07 -22.61 -6.38
CA ILE A 191 10.43 -22.19 -6.03
C ILE A 191 10.35 -21.23 -4.84
N GLY A 192 10.93 -21.67 -3.73
CA GLY A 192 10.86 -21.03 -2.42
C GLY A 192 9.97 -21.79 -1.44
N ALA A 193 10.19 -21.54 -0.15
CA ALA A 193 9.36 -22.07 0.95
C ALA A 193 9.02 -20.95 1.95
N GLY A 194 8.84 -19.73 1.45
CA GLY A 194 8.40 -18.58 2.24
C GLY A 194 6.88 -18.56 2.46
N SER A 195 6.38 -17.50 3.09
CA SER A 195 4.93 -17.30 3.28
C SER A 195 4.19 -17.24 1.93
N MET A 196 4.73 -16.49 0.97
CA MET A 196 4.20 -16.41 -0.41
C MET A 196 4.24 -17.76 -1.13
N SER A 197 5.36 -18.49 -1.06
CA SER A 197 5.47 -19.81 -1.69
C SER A 197 4.51 -20.82 -1.05
N SER A 198 4.29 -20.74 0.26
CA SER A 198 3.33 -21.59 0.98
C SER A 198 1.90 -21.30 0.55
N LEU A 199 1.53 -20.02 0.43
CA LEU A 199 0.23 -19.61 -0.11
C LEU A 199 0.07 -20.07 -1.56
N ALA A 200 1.12 -19.94 -2.38
CA ALA A 200 1.11 -20.40 -3.76
C ALA A 200 0.88 -21.90 -3.87
N ALA A 201 1.63 -22.70 -3.11
CA ALA A 201 1.49 -24.14 -3.09
C ALA A 201 0.09 -24.57 -2.59
N ALA A 202 -0.43 -23.95 -1.52
CA ALA A 202 -1.77 -24.23 -1.03
C ALA A 202 -2.88 -23.83 -2.03
N THR A 203 -2.69 -22.74 -2.77
CA THR A 203 -3.63 -22.28 -3.79
C THR A 203 -3.65 -23.23 -4.99
N LEU A 204 -2.47 -23.66 -5.44
CA LEU A 204 -2.33 -24.67 -6.50
C LEU A 204 -2.95 -26.00 -6.09
N ALA A 205 -2.73 -26.46 -4.86
CA ALA A 205 -3.34 -27.68 -4.32
C ALA A 205 -4.88 -27.62 -4.38
N ARG A 206 -5.48 -26.51 -3.92
CA ARG A 206 -6.94 -26.28 -4.02
C ARG A 206 -7.44 -26.13 -5.46
N ALA A 207 -6.58 -25.69 -6.38
CA ALA A 207 -6.90 -25.63 -7.80
C ALA A 207 -6.90 -27.02 -8.48
N GLY A 208 -6.38 -28.07 -7.82
CA GLY A 208 -6.47 -29.45 -8.30
C GLY A 208 -5.27 -29.92 -9.15
N VAL A 209 -4.09 -29.31 -8.98
CA VAL A 209 -2.85 -29.85 -9.57
C VAL A 209 -2.57 -31.26 -9.06
N ALA A 210 -1.98 -32.12 -9.89
CA ALA A 210 -1.74 -33.52 -9.55
C ALA A 210 -0.47 -33.72 -8.70
N GLU A 211 0.56 -32.92 -8.95
CA GLU A 211 1.85 -33.01 -8.26
C GLU A 211 2.38 -31.61 -7.99
N ILE A 212 2.87 -31.37 -6.76
CA ILE A 212 3.58 -30.14 -6.38
C ILE A 212 5.00 -30.52 -5.95
N VAL A 213 5.98 -29.98 -6.68
CA VAL A 213 7.39 -30.10 -6.36
C VAL A 213 7.84 -28.79 -5.73
N ILE A 214 8.41 -28.83 -4.53
CA ILE A 214 8.86 -27.62 -3.81
C ILE A 214 10.38 -27.60 -3.79
N ALA A 215 10.97 -26.62 -4.46
CA ALA A 215 12.39 -26.38 -4.46
C ALA A 215 12.73 -25.23 -3.50
N ASN A 216 13.72 -25.42 -2.63
CA ASN A 216 14.19 -24.34 -1.77
C ASN A 216 15.68 -24.45 -1.47
N ARG A 217 16.33 -23.31 -1.18
CA ARG A 217 17.74 -23.28 -0.76
C ARG A 217 17.99 -24.07 0.52
N THR A 218 17.05 -23.99 1.47
CA THR A 218 17.06 -24.80 2.68
C THR A 218 16.04 -25.93 2.53
N LEU A 219 16.52 -27.14 2.26
CA LEU A 219 15.68 -28.31 1.96
C LEU A 219 14.64 -28.59 3.05
N ASP A 220 15.04 -28.53 4.33
CA ASP A 220 14.15 -28.79 5.48
C ASP A 220 12.87 -27.93 5.47
N ARG A 221 12.94 -26.69 4.95
CA ARG A 221 11.76 -25.82 4.83
C ARG A 221 10.81 -26.30 3.73
N ALA A 222 11.36 -26.76 2.60
CA ALA A 222 10.57 -27.35 1.52
C ALA A 222 9.93 -28.67 1.97
N GLU A 223 10.66 -29.52 2.69
CA GLU A 223 10.14 -30.78 3.24
C GLU A 223 8.99 -30.54 4.22
N ARG A 224 9.11 -29.51 5.07
CA ARG A 224 8.04 -29.12 5.99
C ARG A 224 6.79 -28.68 5.24
N LEU A 225 6.93 -27.84 4.22
CA LEU A 225 5.79 -27.39 3.40
C LEU A 225 5.15 -28.56 2.64
N ALA A 226 5.96 -29.45 2.05
CA ALA A 226 5.45 -30.65 1.37
C ALA A 226 4.65 -31.54 2.32
N ARG A 227 5.13 -31.72 3.55
CA ARG A 227 4.43 -32.50 4.58
C ARG A 227 3.08 -31.88 4.94
N ILE A 228 3.03 -30.56 5.16
CA ILE A 228 1.78 -29.85 5.47
C ILE A 228 0.74 -30.03 4.36
N LEU A 229 1.16 -30.02 3.09
CA LEU A 229 0.25 -30.20 1.95
C LEU A 229 -0.24 -31.65 1.82
N SER A 230 0.63 -32.63 2.08
CA SER A 230 0.28 -34.05 2.03
C SER A 230 -0.56 -34.53 3.23
N GLU A 231 -0.48 -33.84 4.37
CA GLU A 231 -1.27 -34.14 5.58
C GLU A 231 -2.63 -33.44 5.61
N GLY A 232 -2.90 -32.51 4.68
CA GLY A 232 -4.18 -31.80 4.62
C GLY A 232 -5.29 -32.68 4.05
N ASP A 233 -6.33 -32.94 4.84
CA ASP A 233 -7.48 -33.80 4.47
C ASP A 233 -8.30 -33.31 3.26
N ASP A 234 -8.07 -32.08 2.77
CA ASP A 234 -8.89 -31.43 1.74
C ASP A 234 -8.36 -31.59 0.29
N THR A 235 -7.16 -32.14 0.06
CA THR A 235 -6.57 -32.21 -1.29
C THR A 235 -5.76 -33.49 -1.55
N ASP A 236 -6.09 -34.25 -2.61
CA ASP A 236 -5.37 -35.45 -3.08
C ASP A 236 -4.06 -35.12 -3.86
N VAL A 237 -3.30 -34.11 -3.42
CA VAL A 237 -2.10 -33.64 -4.14
C VAL A 237 -0.85 -34.39 -3.70
N LEU A 238 -0.03 -34.84 -4.65
CA LEU A 238 1.29 -35.40 -4.35
C LEU A 238 2.31 -34.27 -4.16
N ALA A 239 2.72 -34.00 -2.92
CA ALA A 239 3.74 -33.00 -2.63
C ALA A 239 5.11 -33.63 -2.30
N ARG A 240 6.18 -33.13 -2.91
CA ARG A 240 7.57 -33.53 -2.59
C ARG A 240 8.52 -32.35 -2.60
N ALA A 241 9.56 -32.45 -1.78
CA ALA A 241 10.63 -31.45 -1.71
C ALA A 241 11.84 -31.87 -2.54
N VAL A 242 12.51 -30.90 -3.14
CA VAL A 242 13.77 -31.10 -3.89
C VAL A 242 14.79 -30.01 -3.53
N PRO A 243 16.10 -30.31 -3.62
CA PRO A 243 17.11 -29.27 -3.47
C PRO A 243 17.07 -28.30 -4.66
N MET A 244 17.53 -27.08 -4.45
CA MET A 244 17.55 -26.02 -5.47
C MET A 244 18.29 -26.42 -6.76
N GLU A 245 19.31 -27.27 -6.64
CA GLU A 245 20.10 -27.79 -7.76
C GLU A 245 19.27 -28.65 -8.72
N SER A 246 18.13 -29.21 -8.28
CA SER A 246 17.23 -30.01 -9.11
C SER A 246 16.24 -29.18 -9.93
N VAL A 247 16.18 -27.87 -9.71
CA VAL A 247 15.23 -26.97 -10.41
C VAL A 247 15.30 -27.11 -11.94
N PRO A 248 16.48 -27.13 -12.61
CA PRO A 248 16.53 -27.28 -14.06
C PRO A 248 15.89 -28.58 -14.56
N ALA A 249 16.12 -29.70 -13.86
CA ALA A 249 15.55 -31.00 -14.23
C ALA A 249 14.03 -31.02 -14.00
N GLU A 250 13.55 -30.46 -12.89
CA GLU A 250 12.11 -30.40 -12.59
C GLU A 250 11.36 -29.44 -13.52
N LEU A 251 12.02 -28.37 -13.98
CA LEU A 251 11.46 -27.41 -14.93
C LEU A 251 11.13 -28.07 -16.28
N THR A 252 11.79 -29.17 -16.66
CA THR A 252 11.44 -29.95 -17.87
C THR A 252 10.12 -30.72 -17.73
N ARG A 253 9.65 -30.94 -16.49
CA ARG A 253 8.48 -31.79 -16.18
C ARG A 253 7.28 -31.00 -15.67
N ALA A 254 7.50 -29.77 -15.21
CA ALA A 254 6.47 -28.91 -14.68
C ALA A 254 5.60 -28.30 -15.79
N ASP A 255 4.29 -28.25 -15.63
CA ASP A 255 3.41 -27.48 -16.52
C ASP A 255 3.32 -26.03 -16.05
N VAL A 256 3.31 -25.81 -14.73
CA VAL A 256 3.26 -24.50 -14.09
C VAL A 256 4.42 -24.37 -13.10
N THR A 257 5.12 -23.24 -13.13
CA THR A 257 6.16 -22.91 -12.15
C THR A 257 5.80 -21.60 -11.48
N VAL A 258 5.82 -21.58 -10.15
CA VAL A 258 5.60 -20.36 -9.35
C VAL A 258 6.88 -20.04 -8.58
N SER A 259 7.44 -18.85 -8.77
CA SER A 259 8.63 -18.38 -8.05
C SER A 259 8.27 -17.24 -7.13
N CYS A 260 8.60 -17.39 -5.84
CA CYS A 260 8.39 -16.37 -4.81
C CYS A 260 9.57 -16.36 -3.84
N THR A 261 10.81 -16.25 -4.33
CA THR A 261 11.99 -16.24 -3.48
C THR A 261 12.38 -14.83 -3.01
N GLY A 262 13.20 -14.77 -1.97
CA GLY A 262 13.86 -13.54 -1.54
C GLY A 262 15.30 -13.43 -2.08
N ALA A 263 15.58 -14.01 -3.25
CA ALA A 263 16.90 -13.95 -3.85
C ALA A 263 17.19 -12.53 -4.35
N THR A 264 18.44 -12.08 -4.24
CA THR A 264 18.90 -10.78 -4.74
C THR A 264 19.33 -10.84 -6.21
N GLY A 265 18.87 -11.85 -6.96
CA GLY A 265 19.26 -12.10 -8.34
C GLY A 265 18.41 -13.21 -8.96
N LEU A 266 18.58 -13.39 -10.27
CA LEU A 266 17.76 -14.32 -11.05
C LEU A 266 17.97 -15.77 -10.59
N VAL A 267 16.86 -16.44 -10.27
CA VAL A 267 16.81 -17.87 -10.01
C VAL A 267 16.65 -18.65 -11.32
N LEU A 268 15.89 -18.11 -12.27
CA LEU A 268 15.70 -18.68 -13.61
C LEU A 268 16.14 -17.67 -14.67
N THR A 269 17.16 -18.03 -15.45
CA THR A 269 17.59 -17.23 -16.59
C THR A 269 16.76 -17.58 -17.82
N ALA A 270 16.66 -16.68 -18.80
CA ALA A 270 15.96 -17.02 -20.04
C ALA A 270 16.60 -18.22 -20.78
N GLN A 271 17.92 -18.39 -20.63
CA GLN A 271 18.62 -19.56 -21.17
C GLN A 271 18.18 -20.85 -20.47
N SER A 272 18.13 -20.89 -19.13
CA SER A 272 17.72 -22.10 -18.41
C SER A 272 16.26 -22.48 -18.68
N VAL A 273 15.39 -21.49 -18.88
CA VAL A 273 14.00 -21.70 -19.30
C VAL A 273 13.95 -22.27 -20.72
N ALA A 274 14.74 -21.74 -21.66
CA ALA A 274 14.79 -22.23 -23.03
C ALA A 274 15.30 -23.69 -23.09
N GLU A 275 16.40 -23.99 -22.39
CA GLU A 275 16.95 -25.36 -22.28
C GLU A 275 15.91 -26.32 -21.68
N ALA A 276 15.14 -25.87 -20.69
CA ALA A 276 14.10 -26.69 -20.09
C ALA A 276 12.94 -27.01 -21.06
N ILE A 277 12.63 -26.13 -22.01
CA ILE A 277 11.62 -26.37 -23.06
C ILE A 277 12.16 -27.35 -24.10
N GLU A 278 13.40 -27.18 -24.55
CA GLU A 278 14.05 -28.10 -25.48
C GLU A 278 14.18 -29.51 -24.90
N GLY A 279 14.42 -29.60 -23.59
CA GLY A 279 14.48 -30.85 -22.85
C GLY A 279 13.12 -31.50 -22.53
N ARG A 280 11.99 -30.87 -22.91
CA ARG A 280 10.66 -31.47 -22.70
C ARG A 280 10.45 -32.60 -23.70
N THR A 281 10.23 -33.80 -23.18
CA THR A 281 9.59 -34.86 -23.97
C THR A 281 8.09 -34.56 -24.03
N PRO A 282 7.49 -34.32 -25.21
CA PRO A 282 6.06 -34.03 -25.28
C PRO A 282 5.26 -35.21 -24.71
N ALA A 283 4.27 -34.91 -23.86
CA ALA A 283 3.17 -35.84 -23.66
C ALA A 283 2.49 -36.06 -25.02
N PRO A 284 2.11 -37.29 -25.39
CA PRO A 284 1.53 -37.54 -26.71
C PRO A 284 0.29 -36.66 -26.86
N SER A 285 0.35 -35.72 -27.81
CA SER A 285 -0.82 -34.96 -28.23
C SER A 285 -1.88 -35.97 -28.66
N ALA A 286 -3.05 -35.95 -28.03
CA ALA A 286 -4.20 -36.70 -28.53
C ALA A 286 -4.50 -36.19 -29.95
N VAL A 287 -4.07 -36.96 -30.95
CA VAL A 287 -4.38 -36.71 -32.36
C VAL A 287 -5.90 -36.84 -32.50
N PRO A 288 -6.61 -35.87 -33.12
CA PRO A 288 -8.01 -36.05 -33.47
C PRO A 288 -8.11 -37.28 -34.38
N GLY A 289 -8.90 -38.26 -33.96
CA GLY A 289 -8.94 -39.59 -34.56
C GLY A 289 -9.06 -39.58 -36.08
N GLU A 290 -8.15 -40.30 -36.72
CA GLU A 290 -8.28 -40.71 -38.12
C GLU A 290 -9.42 -41.73 -38.25
N ASP A 291 -10.31 -41.45 -39.19
CA ASP A 291 -11.44 -42.28 -39.57
C ASP A 291 -11.03 -43.73 -39.92
N GLY A 292 -11.70 -44.68 -39.29
CA GLY A 292 -11.54 -46.12 -39.55
C GLY A 292 -12.09 -46.54 -40.93
N PRO A 293 -11.61 -47.68 -41.49
CA PRO A 293 -12.00 -48.13 -42.82
C PRO A 293 -13.38 -48.80 -42.83
N GLY A 294 -14.11 -48.64 -43.94
CA GLY A 294 -15.40 -49.29 -44.25
C GLY A 294 -15.32 -50.83 -44.18
N THR A 295 -16.42 -51.59 -44.17
CA THR A 295 -17.62 -51.59 -45.05
C THR A 295 -18.57 -52.73 -44.54
N PRO A 296 -19.65 -53.19 -45.22
CA PRO A 296 -20.95 -52.59 -45.56
C PRO A 296 -22.19 -53.38 -45.05
N GLY A 297 -23.38 -52.76 -45.12
CA GLY A 297 -24.58 -53.39 -45.69
C GLY A 297 -25.65 -53.96 -44.74
N GLY A 298 -26.91 -53.54 -44.94
CA GLY A 298 -28.09 -54.26 -44.43
C GLY A 298 -29.34 -53.39 -44.26
N ALA A 299 -30.20 -53.35 -45.27
CA ALA A 299 -31.45 -52.61 -45.33
C ALA A 299 -32.59 -53.18 -44.45
N SER A 300 -33.51 -52.32 -43.99
CA SER A 300 -34.98 -52.49 -44.04
C SER A 300 -35.71 -51.44 -43.17
N GLY A 301 -36.69 -50.73 -43.76
CA GLY A 301 -37.77 -50.06 -43.00
C GLY A 301 -38.92 -51.04 -42.70
N PRO A 302 -40.18 -50.62 -42.42
CA PRO A 302 -40.70 -49.25 -42.25
C PRO A 302 -41.79 -49.08 -41.13
N THR A 303 -42.41 -47.89 -41.06
CA THR A 303 -43.80 -47.54 -40.61
C THR A 303 -44.26 -47.70 -39.14
N ALA A 304 -44.73 -46.59 -38.53
CA ALA A 304 -46.13 -46.34 -38.10
C ALA A 304 -46.28 -45.09 -37.19
N GLY A 305 -47.22 -44.18 -37.49
CA GLY A 305 -47.85 -43.27 -36.51
C GLY A 305 -49.24 -43.82 -36.11
N PRO A 306 -50.22 -43.02 -35.62
CA PRO A 306 -50.22 -41.77 -34.85
C PRO A 306 -51.22 -41.80 -33.63
N GLY A 307 -51.36 -40.68 -32.89
CA GLY A 307 -52.50 -40.39 -31.97
C GLY A 307 -52.08 -40.17 -30.50
N ALA A 308 -52.70 -39.30 -29.69
CA ALA A 308 -53.85 -38.42 -29.83
C ALA A 308 -53.85 -37.36 -28.69
N GLN A 309 -54.57 -36.27 -28.94
CA GLN A 309 -54.85 -35.11 -28.09
C GLN A 309 -55.67 -35.40 -26.82
N ARG A 310 -55.56 -34.50 -25.83
CA ARG A 310 -56.61 -33.67 -25.19
C ARG A 310 -56.09 -33.21 -23.82
N GLY A 311 -55.97 -31.92 -23.52
CA GLY A 311 -57.04 -30.94 -23.23
C GLY A 311 -56.94 -30.57 -21.74
N GLY A 312 -57.12 -29.35 -21.24
CA GLY A 312 -57.59 -28.09 -21.80
C GLY A 312 -57.37 -26.97 -20.78
N ALA A 313 -57.61 -25.74 -21.25
CA ALA A 313 -57.44 -24.47 -20.55
C ALA A 313 -58.63 -24.09 -19.65
N SER A 314 -58.37 -23.20 -18.69
CA SER A 314 -59.21 -22.06 -18.26
C SER A 314 -58.36 -21.23 -17.26
N GLY A 315 -58.23 -19.90 -17.31
CA GLY A 315 -58.90 -18.85 -18.08
C GLY A 315 -59.73 -17.96 -17.14
N THR A 316 -59.34 -16.68 -17.06
CA THR A 316 -60.01 -15.41 -16.62
C THR A 316 -59.20 -14.69 -15.53
N SER A 317 -58.54 -13.53 -15.70
CA SER A 317 -58.72 -12.25 -16.43
C SER A 317 -59.77 -11.28 -15.86
N LEU A 318 -59.30 -10.04 -15.63
CA LEU A 318 -59.94 -8.69 -15.62
C LEU A 318 -59.60 -7.94 -14.32
N GLY A 319 -59.12 -6.69 -14.31
CA GLY A 319 -58.78 -5.69 -15.33
C GLY A 319 -57.95 -4.57 -14.65
N ALA A 320 -56.98 -3.95 -15.35
CA ALA A 320 -57.06 -2.60 -15.96
C ALA A 320 -56.99 -1.49 -14.89
N GLU A 321 -56.18 -0.42 -14.95
CA GLU A 321 -55.65 0.48 -15.98
C GLU A 321 -54.33 1.09 -15.38
N ASP A 322 -53.24 1.49 -16.07
CA ASP A 322 -53.11 2.49 -17.13
C ASP A 322 -51.68 2.47 -17.74
N GLY A 323 -51.58 2.58 -19.07
CA GLY A 323 -50.65 3.51 -19.73
C GLY A 323 -49.17 3.14 -19.97
N CYS A 324 -48.90 2.39 -21.02
CA CYS A 324 -47.73 2.58 -21.92
C CYS A 324 -48.31 3.08 -23.27
N PRO A 325 -47.65 3.87 -24.16
CA PRO A 325 -46.41 3.44 -24.83
C PRO A 325 -45.45 4.54 -25.37
N LEU A 326 -44.33 4.04 -25.88
CA LEU A 326 -43.29 4.66 -26.71
C LEU A 326 -43.79 5.68 -27.77
N GLU A 327 -42.96 6.70 -28.03
CA GLU A 327 -42.59 7.16 -29.38
C GLU A 327 -41.27 7.96 -29.29
N LEU A 328 -40.27 7.54 -30.07
CA LEU A 328 -38.98 8.20 -30.26
C LEU A 328 -39.15 9.33 -31.29
N SER A 329 -38.72 10.55 -30.97
CA SER A 329 -38.26 11.49 -31.98
C SER A 329 -37.07 12.33 -31.51
N SER A 330 -36.06 12.29 -32.35
CA SER A 330 -34.72 12.88 -32.32
C SER A 330 -34.69 14.41 -32.33
N VAL A 331 -33.67 15.02 -31.68
CA VAL A 331 -32.63 15.90 -32.29
C VAL A 331 -31.54 16.21 -31.24
N GLN A 332 -30.33 15.68 -31.48
CA GLN A 332 -28.97 16.24 -31.33
C GLN A 332 -28.73 17.35 -30.27
N GLY A 333 -27.76 17.31 -29.36
CA GLY A 333 -26.63 16.43 -29.11
C GLY A 333 -25.54 17.21 -28.36
N THR A 334 -24.99 16.65 -27.28
CA THR A 334 -23.64 16.94 -26.78
C THR A 334 -23.18 15.75 -25.95
N ALA A 335 -22.20 15.02 -26.49
CA ALA A 335 -21.44 13.98 -25.82
C ALA A 335 -20.45 14.58 -24.82
N GLY A 336 -20.03 13.81 -23.81
CA GLY A 336 -18.79 14.11 -23.09
C GLY A 336 -18.70 13.58 -21.66
N PHE A 337 -18.39 12.29 -21.55
CA PHE A 337 -17.68 11.71 -20.41
C PHE A 337 -16.35 12.48 -20.17
N SER A 338 -16.01 12.82 -18.92
CA SER A 338 -14.62 13.13 -18.55
C SER A 338 -14.37 12.98 -17.05
N VAL A 339 -13.09 12.72 -16.77
CA VAL A 339 -12.46 12.16 -15.58
C VAL A 339 -11.91 13.28 -14.69
N LEU A 340 -11.89 13.02 -13.38
CA LEU A 340 -11.10 13.66 -12.31
C LEU A 340 -11.17 15.19 -12.11
N GLY A 341 -11.54 15.56 -10.89
CA GLY A 341 -10.84 16.60 -10.15
C GLY A 341 -11.31 18.03 -10.36
N GLU A 342 -12.49 18.39 -9.83
CA GLU A 342 -12.81 19.81 -9.62
C GLU A 342 -13.84 20.10 -8.50
N ALA A 343 -14.09 19.15 -7.59
CA ALA A 343 -15.01 19.36 -6.46
C ALA A 343 -14.31 19.39 -5.09
N ALA A 344 -13.01 19.72 -5.05
CA ALA A 344 -12.22 19.79 -3.81
C ALA A 344 -11.54 21.16 -3.58
N VAL A 345 -12.08 22.23 -4.16
CA VAL A 345 -11.61 23.61 -3.92
C VAL A 345 -12.77 24.54 -3.59
N ALA A 346 -13.55 24.16 -2.59
CA ALA A 346 -14.47 25.07 -1.91
C ALA A 346 -14.02 25.18 -0.45
N GLY A 347 -12.99 26.00 -0.18
CA GLY A 347 -12.68 26.39 1.20
C GLY A 347 -11.23 26.66 1.60
N MET A 348 -10.23 26.67 0.70
CA MET A 348 -8.82 26.91 1.10
C MET A 348 -8.30 28.27 0.62
N ALA A 349 -7.47 28.90 1.46
CA ALA A 349 -6.95 30.26 1.25
C ALA A 349 -5.80 30.27 0.25
N ALA A 350 -5.68 31.36 -0.52
CA ALA A 350 -4.73 31.52 -1.63
C ALA A 350 -3.24 31.36 -1.24
N ALA A 351 -2.89 31.47 0.05
CA ALA A 351 -1.52 31.33 0.53
C ALA A 351 -0.98 29.89 0.47
N ASP A 352 -1.85 28.87 0.46
CA ASP A 352 -1.43 27.46 0.42
C ASP A 352 -1.10 26.97 -1.01
N LEU A 353 -1.55 27.71 -2.03
CA LEU A 353 -1.30 27.39 -3.44
C LEU A 353 0.06 27.91 -3.94
N GLU A 354 0.57 29.01 -3.38
CA GLU A 354 1.87 29.58 -3.78
C GLU A 354 3.08 28.74 -3.34
N GLN A 355 2.94 27.90 -2.30
CA GLN A 355 4.03 27.04 -1.82
C GLN A 355 4.34 25.85 -2.72
N HIS A 356 3.41 25.45 -3.61
CA HIS A 356 3.66 24.39 -4.59
C HIS A 356 4.46 24.88 -5.82
N ALA A 357 4.38 26.18 -6.15
CA ALA A 357 5.05 26.74 -7.33
C ALA A 357 6.56 26.97 -7.11
N ALA A 358 6.98 27.22 -5.85
CA ALA A 358 8.35 27.60 -5.52
C ALA A 358 9.40 26.47 -5.64
N TRP A 359 8.98 25.20 -5.78
CA TRP A 359 9.92 24.07 -5.87
C TRP A 359 10.42 23.79 -7.30
N VAL A 360 9.69 24.23 -8.33
CA VAL A 360 10.10 24.04 -9.73
C VAL A 360 11.27 24.96 -10.13
N ASP A 361 11.38 26.14 -9.51
CA ASP A 361 12.34 27.18 -9.95
C ASP A 361 13.73 27.11 -9.29
N ASN A 362 13.91 26.36 -8.20
CA ASN A 362 15.19 26.36 -7.45
C ASN A 362 16.16 25.22 -7.80
N GLY A 363 15.89 24.45 -8.87
CA GLY A 363 16.68 23.27 -9.25
C GLY A 363 17.94 23.51 -10.11
N THR A 364 18.27 24.75 -10.52
CA THR A 364 19.40 24.97 -11.44
C THR A 364 20.36 26.09 -11.02
N ALA A 365 21.26 25.80 -10.06
CA ALA A 365 22.50 26.56 -9.92
C ALA A 365 23.60 25.78 -9.17
N GLY A 366 24.70 25.45 -9.88
CA GLY A 366 25.99 25.15 -9.24
C GLY A 366 26.81 23.99 -9.81
N GLY A 367 27.33 24.11 -11.03
CA GLY A 367 28.24 23.14 -11.63
C GLY A 367 29.72 23.32 -11.25
N ALA A 368 30.47 22.22 -11.27
CA ALA A 368 31.93 22.23 -11.40
C ALA A 368 32.41 21.00 -12.21
N LEU A 369 32.50 21.15 -13.53
CA LEU A 369 33.42 20.33 -14.34
C LEU A 369 34.13 21.22 -15.37
N ARG A 370 35.47 21.21 -15.31
CA ARG A 370 36.35 21.96 -16.19
C ARG A 370 36.71 21.13 -17.45
N ALA A 371 36.72 21.86 -18.56
CA ALA A 371 37.66 21.81 -19.68
C ALA A 371 37.52 20.74 -20.78
N ALA A 372 37.00 21.17 -21.94
CA ALA A 372 37.62 21.00 -23.28
C ALA A 372 36.97 22.01 -24.25
N GLY A 373 37.75 22.59 -25.18
CA GLY A 373 37.50 23.90 -25.78
C GLY A 373 36.68 23.97 -27.09
N GLY A 374 36.24 25.20 -27.39
CA GLY A 374 35.62 25.63 -28.66
C GLY A 374 34.88 26.98 -28.48
N PRO A 375 34.98 27.98 -29.38
CA PRO A 375 34.59 29.36 -29.08
C PRO A 375 33.09 29.59 -29.26
N ALA A 376 32.39 29.99 -28.19
CA ALA A 376 31.01 30.46 -28.25
C ALA A 376 30.96 31.99 -28.43
N ARG A 377 30.13 32.47 -29.37
CA ARG A 377 29.74 33.88 -29.51
C ARG A 377 28.77 34.27 -28.37
N PRO A 378 28.80 35.50 -27.85
CA PRO A 378 27.92 35.93 -26.77
C PRO A 378 26.55 36.32 -27.31
N GLY A 379 25.51 35.57 -26.92
CA GLY A 379 24.11 36.00 -27.01
C GLY A 379 23.60 36.25 -25.59
N ALA A 380 23.15 37.47 -25.33
CA ALA A 380 22.69 37.94 -24.02
C ALA A 380 21.47 37.14 -23.54
N VAL A 381 21.55 36.58 -22.32
CA VAL A 381 20.38 36.12 -21.57
C VAL A 381 19.76 37.36 -20.95
N GLY A 382 18.68 37.85 -21.57
CA GLY A 382 17.88 38.94 -21.05
C GLY A 382 17.03 38.46 -19.87
N THR A 383 16.97 39.27 -18.83
CA THR A 383 16.02 39.21 -17.73
C THR A 383 14.59 39.11 -18.30
N LEU A 384 13.82 38.12 -17.87
CA LEU A 384 12.43 37.93 -18.31
C LEU A 384 11.59 39.15 -17.90
N ASP A 385 10.94 39.76 -18.91
CA ASP A 385 9.99 40.87 -18.73
C ASP A 385 8.57 40.29 -18.66
N PRO A 386 7.87 40.39 -17.51
CA PRO A 386 6.56 39.77 -17.31
C PRO A 386 5.47 40.32 -18.26
N ALA A 387 5.68 41.49 -18.89
CA ALA A 387 4.77 42.00 -19.91
C ALA A 387 4.93 41.30 -21.27
N ALA A 388 6.14 40.86 -21.62
CA ALA A 388 6.43 40.16 -22.88
C ALA A 388 6.01 38.68 -22.87
N ASP A 389 5.99 38.06 -21.69
CA ASP A 389 5.59 36.65 -21.51
C ASP A 389 4.07 36.46 -21.66
N THR A 390 3.28 37.51 -21.43
CA THR A 390 1.82 37.43 -21.57
C THR A 390 1.41 37.21 -23.02
N ASP A 391 2.09 37.86 -23.97
CA ASP A 391 1.84 37.70 -25.41
C ASP A 391 2.35 36.35 -25.92
N ALA A 392 3.46 35.83 -25.36
CA ALA A 392 3.97 34.50 -25.69
C ALA A 392 3.06 33.38 -25.17
N ILE A 393 2.53 33.52 -23.96
CA ILE A 393 1.56 32.59 -23.36
C ILE A 393 0.23 32.65 -24.14
N ALA A 394 -0.23 33.85 -24.52
CA ALA A 394 -1.43 34.01 -25.34
C ALA A 394 -1.25 33.41 -26.75
N ALA A 395 -0.07 33.56 -27.36
CA ALA A 395 0.25 32.94 -28.64
C ALA A 395 0.32 31.42 -28.54
N LEU A 396 0.88 30.88 -27.44
CA LEU A 396 0.92 29.43 -27.19
C LEU A 396 -0.48 28.85 -26.92
N ALA A 397 -1.32 29.56 -26.16
CA ALA A 397 -2.71 29.19 -25.90
C ALA A 397 -3.56 29.22 -27.18
N ALA A 398 -3.37 30.23 -28.04
CA ALA A 398 -4.01 30.29 -29.35
C ALA A 398 -3.53 29.16 -30.29
N THR A 399 -2.25 28.81 -30.23
CA THR A 399 -1.67 27.71 -31.00
C THR A 399 -2.20 26.35 -30.51
N ALA A 400 -2.34 26.16 -29.20
CA ALA A 400 -2.95 24.97 -28.60
C ALA A 400 -4.46 24.85 -28.92
N ALA A 401 -5.17 25.98 -28.99
CA ALA A 401 -6.56 26.02 -29.44
C ALA A 401 -6.72 25.68 -30.93
N THR A 402 -5.72 25.98 -31.75
CA THR A 402 -5.74 25.73 -33.21
C THR A 402 -5.26 24.31 -33.56
N LEU A 403 -4.32 23.74 -32.80
CA LEU A 403 -3.76 22.40 -33.05
C LEU A 403 -4.61 21.25 -32.50
N GLY A 404 -5.60 21.55 -31.66
CA GLY A 404 -6.38 20.52 -30.95
C GLY A 404 -5.56 19.83 -29.85
N ARG A 405 -6.27 19.24 -28.88
CA ARG A 405 -5.66 18.52 -27.75
C ARG A 405 -4.62 17.51 -28.26
N ILE A 406 -3.43 17.49 -27.63
CA ILE A 406 -2.49 16.37 -27.76
C ILE A 406 -3.30 15.10 -27.45
N PRO A 407 -3.45 14.15 -28.39
CA PRO A 407 -4.20 12.95 -28.11
C PRO A 407 -3.53 12.24 -26.93
N GLU A 408 -4.31 11.89 -25.91
CA GLU A 408 -3.95 10.83 -24.96
C GLU A 408 -3.27 9.72 -25.75
N ARG A 409 -2.10 9.26 -25.26
CA ARG A 409 -1.28 8.21 -25.89
C ARG A 409 -2.19 7.24 -26.63
N ARG A 410 -2.22 7.34 -27.97
CA ARG A 410 -2.97 6.42 -28.81
C ARG A 410 -2.46 5.04 -28.43
N ARG A 411 -3.26 4.29 -27.69
CA ARG A 411 -2.99 2.89 -27.37
C ARG A 411 -2.63 2.28 -28.73
N PRO A 412 -1.41 1.74 -28.93
CA PRO A 412 -1.06 1.19 -30.23
C PRO A 412 -2.21 0.26 -30.61
N GLU A 413 -2.77 0.47 -31.81
CA GLU A 413 -3.78 -0.44 -32.33
C GLU A 413 -3.22 -1.85 -32.15
N PRO A 414 -4.00 -2.80 -31.59
CA PRO A 414 -3.48 -4.13 -31.30
C PRO A 414 -2.95 -4.71 -32.60
N VAL A 415 -1.63 -4.66 -32.76
CA VAL A 415 -0.95 -5.36 -33.84
C VAL A 415 -1.34 -6.80 -33.61
N GLU A 416 -1.95 -7.44 -34.61
CA GLU A 416 -2.22 -8.88 -34.56
C GLU A 416 -0.90 -9.57 -34.22
N GLU A 417 -0.75 -9.93 -32.94
CA GLU A 417 0.42 -10.65 -32.49
C GLU A 417 0.41 -11.97 -33.25
N PRO A 418 1.54 -12.35 -33.91
CA PRO A 418 1.60 -13.63 -34.59
C PRO A 418 1.16 -14.71 -33.61
N GLN A 419 0.19 -15.56 -34.00
CA GLN A 419 -0.38 -16.60 -33.16
C GLN A 419 0.76 -17.42 -32.55
N ARG A 420 1.08 -17.13 -31.29
CA ARG A 420 2.14 -17.84 -30.58
C ARG A 420 1.63 -19.28 -30.38
N PRO A 421 2.48 -20.30 -30.62
CA PRO A 421 2.11 -21.67 -30.33
C PRO A 421 1.66 -21.79 -28.87
N GLU A 422 0.75 -22.72 -28.59
CA GLU A 422 0.20 -22.86 -27.24
C GLU A 422 1.32 -23.05 -26.21
N PRO A 423 1.30 -22.28 -25.11
CA PRO A 423 2.35 -22.36 -24.10
C PRO A 423 2.35 -23.74 -23.45
N VAL A 424 3.52 -24.40 -23.49
CA VAL A 424 3.78 -25.69 -22.84
C VAL A 424 4.29 -25.51 -21.42
N LEU A 425 4.81 -24.32 -21.08
CA LEU A 425 5.29 -23.95 -19.75
C LEU A 425 4.69 -22.62 -19.32
N PHE A 426 4.05 -22.62 -18.16
CA PHE A 426 3.47 -21.45 -17.51
C PHE A 426 4.36 -21.04 -16.34
N LEU A 427 4.77 -19.78 -16.28
CA LEU A 427 5.63 -19.21 -15.24
C LEU A 427 4.88 -18.08 -14.54
N LEU A 428 4.86 -18.11 -13.21
CA LEU A 428 4.33 -17.05 -12.36
C LEU A 428 5.48 -16.53 -11.49
N ASP A 429 5.90 -15.28 -11.70
CA ASP A 429 6.93 -14.63 -10.90
C ASP A 429 6.29 -13.59 -9.97
N LEU A 430 6.37 -13.83 -8.66
CA LEU A 430 5.86 -12.93 -7.62
C LEU A 430 6.98 -12.41 -6.72
N ALA A 431 8.25 -12.54 -7.13
CA ALA A 431 9.40 -12.06 -6.37
C ALA A 431 9.75 -10.60 -6.67
N MET A 432 10.33 -9.93 -5.68
CA MET A 432 10.92 -8.59 -5.83
C MET A 432 12.23 -8.51 -5.03
N PRO A 433 13.41 -8.38 -5.69
CA PRO A 433 13.64 -8.38 -7.14
C PRO A 433 13.13 -9.64 -7.86
N ARG A 434 12.90 -9.55 -9.18
CA ARG A 434 12.37 -10.65 -9.99
C ARG A 434 13.26 -11.90 -9.91
N ASP A 435 12.64 -13.07 -9.79
CA ASP A 435 13.34 -14.35 -9.80
C ASP A 435 13.59 -14.83 -11.24
N ILE A 436 12.72 -14.46 -12.18
CA ILE A 436 12.73 -14.93 -13.55
C ILE A 436 13.17 -13.80 -14.47
N ASP A 437 14.10 -14.10 -15.38
CA ASP A 437 14.56 -13.16 -16.38
C ASP A 437 13.39 -12.66 -17.26
N ALA A 438 13.26 -11.34 -17.38
CA ALA A 438 12.25 -10.69 -18.24
C ALA A 438 12.30 -11.18 -19.69
N ALA A 439 13.49 -11.58 -20.16
CA ALA A 439 13.68 -12.13 -21.50
C ALA A 439 12.86 -13.42 -21.76
N ALA A 440 12.39 -14.11 -20.70
CA ALA A 440 11.50 -15.26 -20.82
C ALA A 440 10.15 -14.92 -21.50
N HIS A 441 9.68 -13.66 -21.46
CA HIS A 441 8.49 -13.20 -22.20
C HIS A 441 8.59 -13.39 -23.72
N ARG A 442 9.82 -13.47 -24.25
CA ARG A 442 10.10 -13.62 -25.68
C ARG A 442 10.29 -15.07 -26.11
N LEU A 443 10.30 -16.02 -25.18
CA LEU A 443 10.50 -17.43 -25.49
C LEU A 443 9.22 -18.05 -26.05
N THR A 444 9.37 -18.79 -27.15
CA THR A 444 8.29 -19.53 -27.77
C THR A 444 7.86 -20.71 -26.88
N GLY A 445 6.56 -20.92 -26.69
CA GLY A 445 6.05 -21.99 -25.82
C GLY A 445 6.09 -21.67 -24.32
N VAL A 446 6.52 -20.47 -23.92
CA VAL A 446 6.45 -19.98 -22.53
C VAL A 446 5.35 -18.95 -22.40
N ARG A 447 4.64 -19.01 -21.28
CA ARG A 447 3.84 -17.89 -20.80
C ARG A 447 4.30 -17.47 -19.42
N LEU A 448 4.94 -16.31 -19.34
CA LEU A 448 5.30 -15.65 -18.08
C LEU A 448 4.21 -14.65 -17.70
N VAL A 449 3.81 -14.68 -16.44
CA VAL A 449 3.04 -13.64 -15.76
C VAL A 449 3.90 -13.20 -14.57
N ASP A 450 4.35 -11.96 -14.61
CA ASP A 450 5.08 -11.33 -13.51
C ASP A 450 4.24 -10.22 -12.86
N ILE A 451 4.80 -9.57 -11.83
CA ILE A 451 4.14 -8.47 -11.11
C ILE A 451 3.77 -7.31 -12.06
N GLU A 452 4.61 -7.02 -13.06
CA GLU A 452 4.34 -5.98 -14.06
C GLU A 452 3.12 -6.34 -14.93
N SER A 453 3.08 -7.59 -15.41
CA SER A 453 1.93 -8.13 -16.16
C SER A 453 0.63 -8.11 -15.35
N LEU A 454 0.72 -8.33 -14.03
CA LEU A 454 -0.44 -8.26 -13.13
C LEU A 454 -0.92 -6.83 -12.90
N ALA A 455 0.00 -5.88 -12.80
CA ALA A 455 -0.33 -4.46 -12.63
C ALA A 455 -1.08 -3.87 -13.83
N GLU A 456 -0.79 -4.35 -15.05
CA GLU A 456 -1.44 -3.89 -16.28
C GLU A 456 -2.79 -4.57 -16.57
N ALA A 457 -3.09 -5.67 -15.87
CA ALA A 457 -4.30 -6.45 -16.07
C ALA A 457 -5.53 -5.76 -15.47
N PRO A 458 -6.68 -5.72 -16.18
CA PRO A 458 -7.90 -5.15 -15.62
C PRO A 458 -8.44 -6.05 -14.50
N ALA A 459 -8.32 -5.60 -13.25
CA ALA A 459 -9.04 -6.20 -12.13
C ALA A 459 -10.54 -6.00 -12.34
N GLY A 460 -11.31 -7.09 -12.43
CA GLY A 460 -12.76 -7.03 -12.66
C GLY A 460 -13.49 -6.31 -11.51
N ALA A 461 -14.54 -5.51 -11.82
CA ALA A 461 -15.39 -4.85 -10.83
C ALA A 461 -16.82 -5.39 -10.89
N PRO A 462 -17.40 -5.72 -9.73
CA PRO A 462 -18.24 -4.75 -9.01
C PRO A 462 -17.83 -4.64 -7.52
N MET A 463 -16.99 -3.65 -7.18
CA MET A 463 -16.37 -3.51 -5.85
C MET A 463 -16.50 -2.10 -5.23
N ALA A 464 -17.16 -1.17 -5.92
CA ALA A 464 -17.17 0.24 -5.52
C ALA A 464 -17.79 0.46 -4.12
N ALA A 465 -18.89 -0.24 -3.80
CA ALA A 465 -19.61 -0.08 -2.54
C ALA A 465 -18.79 -0.56 -1.32
N ASP A 466 -18.09 -1.70 -1.43
CA ASP A 466 -17.23 -2.21 -0.34
C ASP A 466 -16.02 -1.29 -0.13
N VAL A 467 -15.39 -0.83 -1.22
CA VAL A 467 -14.27 0.13 -1.17
C VAL A 467 -14.71 1.44 -0.50
N ASP A 468 -15.89 1.96 -0.83
CA ASP A 468 -16.43 3.17 -0.21
C ASP A 468 -16.79 2.97 1.27
N GLN A 469 -17.19 1.77 1.67
CA GLN A 469 -17.34 1.43 3.09
C GLN A 469 -16.00 1.44 3.83
N VAL A 470 -14.96 0.84 3.25
CA VAL A 470 -13.61 0.84 3.86
C VAL A 470 -13.05 2.26 3.95
N ARG A 471 -13.22 3.10 2.91
CA ARG A 471 -12.80 4.51 2.95
C ARG A 471 -13.46 5.30 4.07
N ARG A 472 -14.73 5.01 4.39
CA ARG A 472 -15.42 5.60 5.54
C ARG A 472 -14.80 5.14 6.86
N ILE A 473 -14.53 3.84 7.02
CA ILE A 473 -13.84 3.30 8.20
C ILE A 473 -12.48 4.00 8.38
N VAL A 474 -11.68 4.11 7.32
CA VAL A 474 -10.39 4.80 7.37
C VAL A 474 -10.55 6.26 7.77
N SER A 475 -11.49 6.99 7.18
CA SER A 475 -11.72 8.41 7.49
C SER A 475 -12.11 8.63 8.96
N ASP A 476 -13.01 7.81 9.49
CA ASP A 476 -13.45 7.87 10.89
C ASP A 476 -12.29 7.58 11.85
N GLU A 477 -11.45 6.59 11.52
CA GLU A 477 -10.30 6.19 12.33
C GLU A 477 -9.15 7.20 12.30
N VAL A 478 -8.90 7.85 11.15
CA VAL A 478 -7.94 8.96 11.04
C VAL A 478 -8.37 10.12 11.94
N ALA A 479 -9.66 10.48 11.89
CA ALA A 479 -10.20 11.54 12.73
C ALA A 479 -10.08 11.20 14.23
N ALA A 480 -10.38 9.96 14.61
CA ALA A 480 -10.25 9.47 15.97
C ALA A 480 -8.78 9.44 16.45
N PHE A 481 -7.86 8.97 15.60
CA PHE A 481 -6.43 8.92 15.92
C PHE A 481 -5.85 10.32 16.07
N GLY A 482 -6.15 11.24 15.15
CA GLY A 482 -5.71 12.64 15.23
C GLY A 482 -6.24 13.34 16.49
N ALA A 483 -7.49 13.09 16.88
CA ALA A 483 -8.06 13.61 18.13
C ALA A 483 -7.33 13.07 19.37
N ALA A 484 -7.00 11.77 19.39
CA ALA A 484 -6.23 11.16 20.47
C ALA A 484 -4.82 11.75 20.57
N LEU A 485 -4.14 11.95 19.42
CA LEU A 485 -2.80 12.52 19.37
C LEU A 485 -2.78 13.95 19.90
N ARG A 486 -3.73 14.80 19.49
CA ARG A 486 -3.85 16.18 20.00
C ARG A 486 -4.11 16.21 21.51
N ALA A 487 -4.95 15.31 22.01
CA ALA A 487 -5.22 15.21 23.45
C ALA A 487 -3.97 14.78 24.24
N ALA A 488 -3.13 13.89 23.70
CA ALA A 488 -1.87 13.48 24.30
C ALA A 488 -0.89 14.65 24.42
N HIS A 489 -0.75 15.47 23.36
CA HIS A 489 0.15 16.64 23.32
C HIS A 489 -0.13 17.70 24.40
N ILE A 490 -1.36 17.78 24.91
CA ILE A 490 -1.77 18.77 25.92
C ILE A 490 -1.58 18.28 27.34
N THR A 491 -1.46 16.97 27.55
CA THR A 491 -1.34 16.40 28.89
C THR A 491 -0.12 16.94 29.65
N PRO A 492 1.08 17.05 29.06
CA PRO A 492 2.24 17.66 29.73
C PRO A 492 2.01 19.12 30.14
N THR A 493 1.38 19.92 29.28
CA THR A 493 1.04 21.33 29.57
C THR A 493 0.07 21.43 30.75
N VAL A 494 -0.92 20.54 30.81
CA VAL A 494 -1.87 20.43 31.92
C VAL A 494 -1.17 20.06 33.23
N VAL A 495 -0.23 19.12 33.19
CA VAL A 495 0.53 18.70 34.36
C VAL A 495 1.41 19.85 34.86
N ALA A 496 2.13 20.54 33.96
CA ALA A 496 2.95 21.71 34.29
C ALA A 496 2.11 22.83 34.96
N LEU A 497 0.91 23.11 34.43
CA LEU A 497 -0.03 24.07 35.03
C LEU A 497 -0.41 23.70 36.47
N ARG A 498 -0.66 22.42 36.73
CA ARG A 498 -1.01 21.92 38.07
C ARG A 498 0.17 21.99 39.03
N THR A 499 1.39 21.69 38.56
CA THR A 499 2.62 21.82 39.35
C THR A 499 2.84 23.29 39.75
N MET A 500 2.77 24.22 38.80
CA MET A 500 2.88 25.66 39.08
C MET A 500 1.86 26.10 40.14
N ALA A 501 0.61 25.65 40.03
CA ALA A 501 -0.42 25.99 41.01
C ALA A 501 -0.14 25.39 42.39
N ALA A 502 0.39 24.18 42.46
CA ALA A 502 0.80 23.55 43.72
C ALA A 502 1.95 24.33 44.38
N ASP A 503 2.91 24.84 43.60
CA ASP A 503 4.02 25.66 44.11
C ASP A 503 3.54 27.00 44.64
N VAL A 504 2.59 27.65 43.96
CA VAL A 504 1.93 28.88 44.46
C VAL A 504 1.23 28.60 45.79
N VAL A 505 0.47 27.50 45.90
CA VAL A 505 -0.18 27.10 47.15
C VAL A 505 0.85 26.86 48.25
N ALA A 506 1.93 26.12 47.96
CA ALA A 506 2.98 25.86 48.94
C ALA A 506 3.63 27.16 49.45
N GLY A 507 3.90 28.11 48.54
CA GLY A 507 4.43 29.42 48.89
C GLY A 507 3.51 30.24 49.79
N GLU A 508 2.20 30.25 49.53
CA GLU A 508 1.24 30.98 50.38
C GLU A 508 1.05 30.33 51.75
N ILE A 509 1.08 29.00 51.84
CA ILE A 509 1.04 28.30 53.12
C ILE A 509 2.31 28.59 53.94
N ALA A 510 3.50 28.59 53.31
CA ALA A 510 4.74 28.96 54.01
C ALA A 510 4.71 30.42 54.52
N ARG A 511 4.11 31.34 53.77
CA ARG A 511 3.89 32.73 54.21
C ARG A 511 2.92 32.81 55.39
N LEU A 512 1.84 32.02 55.36
CA LEU A 512 0.89 31.92 56.48
C LEU A 512 1.60 31.44 57.76
N ASP A 513 2.44 30.42 57.63
CA ASP A 513 3.21 29.85 58.74
C ASP A 513 4.14 30.89 59.37
N GLY A 514 4.83 31.70 58.54
CA GLY A 514 5.70 32.77 59.02
C GLY A 514 4.94 33.94 59.67
N ARG A 515 3.72 34.26 59.22
CA ARG A 515 2.93 35.39 59.75
C ARG A 515 2.11 35.04 60.99
N LEU A 516 1.72 33.77 61.14
CA LEU A 516 0.88 33.29 62.24
C LEU A 516 1.52 32.05 62.92
N PRO A 517 2.64 32.24 63.64
CA PRO A 517 3.35 31.13 64.28
C PRO A 517 2.55 30.49 65.42
N GLY A 518 1.57 31.20 66.01
CA GLY A 518 0.72 30.70 67.10
C GLY A 518 -0.55 29.95 66.67
N LEU A 519 -0.71 29.66 65.38
CA LEU A 519 -1.88 28.94 64.87
C LEU A 519 -1.82 27.45 65.24
N ASP A 520 -2.89 26.93 65.82
CA ASP A 520 -3.05 25.49 66.12
C ASP A 520 -2.96 24.63 64.84
N ASP A 521 -2.31 23.48 64.93
CA ASP A 521 -2.02 22.57 63.81
C ASP A 521 -3.30 22.08 63.13
N LYS A 522 -4.38 21.90 63.90
CA LYS A 522 -5.69 21.53 63.36
C LYS A 522 -6.27 22.61 62.45
N HIS A 523 -6.17 23.88 62.86
CA HIS A 523 -6.62 25.00 62.04
C HIS A 523 -5.71 25.21 60.83
N ARG A 524 -4.40 25.02 60.98
CA ARG A 524 -3.42 25.06 59.88
C ARG A 524 -3.76 24.03 58.79
N ALA A 525 -4.06 22.80 59.20
CA ALA A 525 -4.44 21.74 58.27
C ALA A 525 -5.74 22.06 57.53
N GLU A 526 -6.76 22.57 58.22
CA GLU A 526 -8.04 22.93 57.60
C GLU A 526 -7.89 24.07 56.59
N ILE A 527 -7.09 25.10 56.91
CA ILE A 527 -6.80 26.21 55.99
C ILE A 527 -6.06 25.69 54.77
N THR A 528 -5.02 24.87 54.97
CA THR A 528 -4.25 24.25 53.87
C THR A 528 -5.15 23.45 52.95
N GLN A 529 -6.02 22.61 53.51
CA GLN A 529 -6.95 21.80 52.74
C GLN A 529 -8.01 22.64 52.03
N THR A 530 -8.42 23.77 52.61
CA THR A 530 -9.36 24.71 51.99
C THR A 530 -8.72 25.39 50.78
N VAL A 531 -7.48 25.89 50.90
CA VAL A 531 -6.75 26.52 49.80
C VAL A 531 -6.53 25.52 48.65
N ARG A 532 -6.06 24.30 48.95
CA ARG A 532 -5.92 23.23 47.94
C ARG A 532 -7.24 22.93 47.23
N ARG A 533 -8.33 22.74 47.99
CA ARG A 533 -9.67 22.48 47.39
C ARG A 533 -10.16 23.62 46.49
N VAL A 534 -9.85 24.88 46.81
CA VAL A 534 -10.20 26.02 45.97
C VAL A 534 -9.43 25.98 44.66
N VAL A 535 -8.11 25.80 44.72
CA VAL A 535 -7.25 25.73 43.52
C VAL A 535 -7.61 24.54 42.64
N ASP A 536 -7.84 23.36 43.23
CA ASP A 536 -8.27 22.17 42.49
C ASP A 536 -9.59 22.41 41.75
N LYS A 537 -10.56 23.06 42.41
CA LYS A 537 -11.85 23.41 41.78
C LYS A 537 -11.70 24.43 40.66
N LEU A 538 -10.82 25.42 40.82
CA LEU A 538 -10.56 26.44 39.80
C LEU A 538 -9.87 25.87 38.57
N LEU A 539 -8.97 24.91 38.75
CA LEU A 539 -8.23 24.30 37.64
C LEU A 539 -8.98 23.15 36.98
N HIS A 540 -9.83 22.40 37.70
CA HIS A 540 -10.48 21.22 37.15
C HIS A 540 -11.24 21.49 35.84
N VAL A 541 -12.13 22.49 35.83
CA VAL A 541 -12.99 22.78 34.67
C VAL A 541 -12.19 23.28 33.45
N PRO A 542 -11.30 24.29 33.56
CA PRO A 542 -10.47 24.73 32.43
C PRO A 542 -9.59 23.62 31.87
N THR A 543 -9.01 22.80 32.74
CA THR A 543 -8.12 21.69 32.33
C THR A 543 -8.87 20.64 31.50
N VAL A 544 -10.08 20.27 31.94
CA VAL A 544 -10.94 19.33 31.21
C VAL A 544 -11.41 19.94 29.89
N ARG A 545 -11.80 21.22 29.89
CA ARG A 545 -12.24 21.92 28.68
C ARG A 545 -11.15 22.02 27.62
N VAL A 546 -9.91 22.32 28.01
CA VAL A 546 -8.79 22.38 27.06
C VAL A 546 -8.54 21.02 26.42
N LYS A 547 -8.59 19.91 27.20
CA LYS A 547 -8.47 18.57 26.62
C LYS A 547 -9.59 18.24 25.63
N GLN A 548 -10.83 18.66 25.91
CA GLN A 548 -11.97 18.48 25.01
C GLN A 548 -11.82 19.30 23.72
N LEU A 549 -11.53 20.60 23.86
CA LEU A 549 -11.41 21.53 22.73
C LEU A 549 -10.23 21.21 21.82
N ALA A 550 -9.20 20.55 22.35
CA ALA A 550 -8.08 20.11 21.56
C ALA A 550 -8.30 18.82 20.78
N ALA A 551 -9.24 17.99 21.23
CA ALA A 551 -9.66 16.83 20.45
C ALA A 551 -10.39 17.26 19.16
N GLU A 552 -10.95 18.47 19.13
CA GLU A 552 -11.63 19.03 17.96
C GLU A 552 -10.65 19.53 16.87
N PRO A 553 -11.05 19.52 15.59
CA PRO A 553 -10.25 20.08 14.49
C PRO A 553 -9.95 21.57 14.72
N GLY A 554 -8.69 21.98 14.56
CA GLY A 554 -8.25 23.37 14.83
C GLY A 554 -7.85 23.65 16.29
N GLY A 555 -7.93 22.65 17.18
CA GLY A 555 -7.60 22.80 18.59
C GLY A 555 -6.10 22.86 18.95
N ALA A 556 -5.19 22.82 17.97
CA ALA A 556 -3.74 22.83 18.19
C ALA A 556 -3.26 24.08 18.97
N GLY A 557 -3.91 25.22 18.77
CA GLY A 557 -3.53 26.48 19.44
C GLY A 557 -3.88 26.56 20.94
N TYR A 558 -4.67 25.63 21.49
CA TYR A 558 -5.06 25.69 22.91
C TYR A 558 -3.91 25.34 23.86
N ALA A 559 -2.97 24.48 23.45
CA ALA A 559 -1.78 24.18 24.22
C ALA A 559 -0.90 25.44 24.38
N ASP A 560 -0.69 26.15 23.28
CA ASP A 560 0.11 27.38 23.25
C ASP A 560 -0.60 28.52 23.98
N ALA A 561 -1.92 28.64 23.81
CA ALA A 561 -2.72 29.59 24.60
C ALA A 561 -2.57 29.34 26.10
N LEU A 562 -2.58 28.10 26.58
CA LEU A 562 -2.33 27.80 27.99
C LEU A 562 -0.92 28.18 28.43
N ARG A 563 0.10 27.87 27.63
CA ARG A 563 1.49 28.25 27.94
C ARG A 563 1.64 29.76 28.05
N THR A 564 1.04 30.52 27.14
CA THR A 564 1.09 31.98 27.14
C THR A 564 0.26 32.59 28.27
N LEU A 565 -0.96 32.09 28.52
CA LEU A 565 -1.85 32.66 29.54
C LEU A 565 -1.33 32.47 30.96
N PHE A 566 -0.60 31.38 31.21
CA PHE A 566 -0.09 31.03 32.53
C PHE A 566 1.44 31.14 32.65
N ASP A 567 2.12 31.67 31.63
CA ASP A 567 3.59 31.83 31.58
C ASP A 567 4.33 30.54 32.00
N LEU A 568 3.90 29.41 31.44
CA LEU A 568 4.44 28.10 31.80
C LEU A 568 5.84 27.93 31.22
N ASP A 569 6.80 27.62 32.10
CA ASP A 569 8.18 27.37 31.71
C ASP A 569 8.29 26.18 30.72
N PRO A 570 8.84 26.40 29.50
CA PRO A 570 9.06 25.36 28.50
C PRO A 570 9.92 24.19 29.02
N GLU A 571 10.88 24.45 29.91
CA GLU A 571 11.74 23.39 30.46
C GLU A 571 10.96 22.47 31.40
N THR A 572 10.07 23.04 32.21
CA THR A 572 9.16 22.29 33.09
C THR A 572 8.23 21.39 32.28
N VAL A 573 7.65 21.90 31.18
CA VAL A 573 6.80 21.09 30.28
C VAL A 573 7.61 19.96 29.65
N ALA A 574 8.81 20.25 29.14
CA ALA A 574 9.68 19.24 28.53
C ALA A 574 10.15 18.19 29.54
N ALA A 575 10.40 18.57 30.80
CA ALA A 575 10.76 17.65 31.87
C ALA A 575 9.63 16.67 32.19
N VAL A 576 8.37 17.15 32.21
CA VAL A 576 7.19 16.30 32.40
C VAL A 576 7.03 15.32 31.22
N SER A 577 7.16 15.78 29.98
CA SER A 577 7.10 14.89 28.81
C SER A 577 8.14 13.77 28.88
N ARG A 578 9.40 14.09 29.22
CA ARG A 578 10.48 13.09 29.38
C ARG A 578 10.24 12.12 30.55
N ALA A 579 9.59 12.59 31.61
CA ALA A 579 9.25 11.76 32.77
C ALA A 579 8.13 10.75 32.44
N GLU A 580 7.14 11.15 31.64
CA GLU A 580 6.09 10.25 31.15
C GLU A 580 6.66 9.20 30.17
N ASP A 581 7.61 9.59 29.31
CA ASP A 581 8.27 8.65 28.39
C ASP A 581 9.15 7.61 29.10
N SER A 582 9.83 7.98 30.19
CA SER A 582 10.70 7.06 30.95
C SER A 582 9.92 6.10 31.85
N THR A 583 8.78 6.52 32.44
CA THR A 583 7.95 5.65 33.29
C THR A 583 7.15 4.61 32.52
N GLU A 584 6.88 4.82 31.23
CA GLU A 584 6.24 3.81 30.37
C GLU A 584 7.25 2.86 29.71
N LYS A 585 8.50 3.31 29.45
CA LYS A 585 9.57 2.43 28.93
C LYS A 585 9.92 1.29 29.90
N ASP A 586 9.68 1.49 31.20
CA ASP A 586 9.86 0.48 32.26
C ASP A 586 8.65 -0.48 32.39
N ARG A 587 7.55 -0.23 31.67
CA ARG A 587 6.40 -1.15 31.53
C ARG A 587 6.52 -1.92 30.20
N GLY A 588 7.51 -2.81 30.11
CA GLY A 588 7.61 -3.77 29.00
C GLY A 588 6.36 -4.68 28.88
N PRO A 589 6.15 -5.32 27.72
CA PRO A 589 4.90 -6.03 27.43
C PRO A 589 4.76 -7.24 28.37
N ALA A 590 3.59 -7.34 29.02
CA ALA A 590 3.14 -8.56 29.69
C ALA A 590 2.57 -9.56 28.68
#